data_AF-A0A0S8HWX0-F1
#
_entry.id   AF-A0A0S8HWX0-F1
#
_cell.length_a   1.000
_cell.length_b   1.000
_cell.length_c   1.000
_cell.angle_alpha   90.00
_cell.angle_beta   90.00
_cell.angle_gamma   90.00
#
_symmetry.space_group_name_H-M   'P 1'
#
loop_
_entity.id
_entity.type
_entity.pdbx_description
1 polymer ?
#
loop_
_entity_poly.entity_id
_entity_poly.type
_entity_poly.pdbx_seq_one_letter_code
_entity_poly.pdbx_strand_id
1 'polypeptide(L)'
;MGRWGENKWDWLKRILRLGPNWVPLVSAQVHAGEDHHYYISLQRHHPQVQPFEFVRLLLHYYARVLFLFDPSDARMIQSARGLVDLMRIIFSRKVDAECSVSQRAGIQGNMTLLSSEPQKKGRAISMTLYYLSRDKVYLKADIPREASVDQVVYSVPALLEHILPELDGRSVNVLNYAMGRMNEAYKGGRSFSELRNLSEIPVEAFQAAAQLFGQPPSSHER
;
A
#
# COMPACT_ATOMS: atom_id res chain seq x y z
N MET A 1 9.71 24.44 -11.43
CA MET A 1 10.54 24.12 -10.24
C MET A 1 9.90 24.73 -9.00
N GLY A 2 9.06 23.98 -8.30
CA GLY A 2 8.46 24.42 -7.03
C GLY A 2 8.86 23.44 -5.94
N ARG A 3 9.80 23.86 -5.07
CA ARG A 3 10.13 23.11 -3.84
C ARG A 3 8.92 23.14 -2.93
N TRP A 4 8.33 21.97 -2.68
CA TRP A 4 7.39 21.79 -1.59
C TRP A 4 8.14 22.04 -0.29
N GLY A 5 7.72 23.05 0.46
CA GLY A 5 8.36 23.47 1.69
C GLY A 5 8.19 22.39 2.77
N GLU A 6 9.31 21.80 3.20
CA GLU A 6 9.39 21.25 4.55
C GLU A 6 9.00 22.38 5.51
N ASN A 7 8.00 22.14 6.36
CA ASN A 7 7.65 23.06 7.43
C ASN A 7 8.93 23.28 8.26
N LYS A 8 9.32 24.55 8.48
CA LYS A 8 10.60 24.92 9.11
C LYS A 8 10.82 24.21 10.46
N TRP A 9 9.72 23.89 11.13
CA TRP A 9 9.65 23.12 12.37
C TRP A 9 10.01 21.64 12.23
N ASP A 10 9.62 20.98 11.13
CA ASP A 10 9.95 19.57 10.89
C ASP A 10 11.42 19.42 10.50
N TRP A 11 11.97 20.38 9.76
CA TRP A 11 13.41 20.47 9.48
C TRP A 11 14.24 20.68 10.76
N LEU A 12 13.80 21.58 11.65
CA LEU A 12 14.44 21.82 12.96
C LEU A 12 14.38 20.58 13.87
N LYS A 13 13.25 19.87 13.93
CA LYS A 13 13.14 18.62 14.70
C LYS A 13 14.09 17.53 14.18
N ARG A 14 14.26 17.42 12.85
CA ARG A 14 15.23 16.50 12.21
C ARG A 14 16.68 16.81 12.60
N ILE A 15 17.08 18.08 12.58
CA ILE A 15 18.45 18.50 12.93
C ILE A 15 18.73 18.32 14.43
N LEU A 16 17.74 18.61 15.27
CA LEU A 16 17.90 18.55 16.72
C LEU A 16 17.66 17.13 17.29
N ARG A 17 17.32 16.14 16.45
CA ARG A 17 16.92 14.77 16.88
C ARG A 17 15.81 14.77 17.93
N LEU A 18 14.95 15.80 17.90
CA LEU A 18 13.84 15.95 18.85
C LEU A 18 12.61 15.27 18.25
N GLY A 19 12.51 13.95 18.49
CA GLY A 19 11.41 13.10 18.03
C GLY A 19 11.93 11.73 17.57
N PRO A 20 11.03 10.74 17.39
CA PRO A 20 11.44 9.47 16.80
C PRO A 20 12.02 9.71 15.40
N ASN A 21 13.21 9.17 15.12
CA ASN A 21 13.93 9.31 13.84
C ASN A 21 13.21 8.50 12.74
N TRP A 22 12.10 9.02 12.23
CA TRP A 22 11.36 8.41 11.14
C TRP A 22 12.09 8.63 9.83
N VAL A 23 12.66 7.57 9.28
CA VAL A 23 13.36 7.62 7.99
C VAL A 23 12.36 7.25 6.89
N PRO A 24 12.00 8.15 5.97
CA PRO A 24 11.12 7.80 4.87
C PRO A 24 11.83 6.79 3.94
N LEU A 25 11.12 5.73 3.54
CA LEU A 25 11.63 4.69 2.66
C LEU A 25 11.09 4.88 1.23
N VAL A 26 9.78 4.73 1.09
CA VAL A 26 9.03 4.87 -0.16
C VAL A 26 7.81 5.73 0.07
N SER A 27 7.41 6.47 -0.96
CA SER A 27 6.12 7.13 -1.02
C SER A 27 5.40 6.80 -2.31
N ALA A 28 4.07 6.83 -2.25
CA ALA A 28 3.22 6.80 -3.41
C ALA A 28 2.23 7.96 -3.36
N GLN A 29 1.85 8.48 -4.52
CA GLN A 29 0.68 9.33 -4.66
C GLN A 29 -0.28 8.69 -5.64
N VAL A 30 -1.54 8.55 -5.25
CA VAL A 30 -2.61 8.07 -6.10
C VAL A 30 -3.55 9.23 -6.39
N HIS A 31 -3.51 9.73 -7.63
CA HIS A 31 -4.39 10.76 -8.13
C HIS A 31 -5.65 10.10 -8.67
N ALA A 32 -6.79 10.31 -8.01
CA ALA A 32 -8.09 9.80 -8.44
C ALA A 32 -8.89 10.91 -9.15
N GLY A 33 -9.14 10.71 -10.43
CA GLY A 33 -10.01 11.56 -11.26
C GLY A 33 -11.50 11.26 -11.07
N GLU A 34 -12.35 12.08 -11.68
CA GLU A 34 -13.82 11.95 -11.60
C GLU A 34 -14.34 10.70 -12.29
N ASP A 35 -13.73 10.29 -13.41
CA ASP A 35 -14.11 9.11 -14.21
C ASP A 35 -13.37 7.82 -13.79
N HIS A 36 -13.01 7.70 -12.51
CA HIS A 36 -12.20 6.59 -12.00
C HIS A 36 -10.88 6.36 -12.76
N HIS A 37 -10.32 7.44 -13.31
CA HIS A 37 -8.97 7.46 -13.85
C HIS A 37 -7.97 7.63 -12.72
N TYR A 38 -6.98 6.74 -12.65
CA TYR A 38 -5.95 6.76 -11.62
C TYR A 38 -4.60 7.04 -12.26
N TYR A 39 -3.88 8.02 -11.72
CA TYR A 39 -2.46 8.21 -12.00
C TYR A 39 -1.69 7.97 -10.71
N ILE A 40 -0.61 7.18 -10.81
CA ILE A 40 0.19 6.81 -9.65
C ILE A 40 1.62 7.24 -9.89
N SER A 41 2.21 7.86 -8.87
CA SER A 41 3.64 8.14 -8.83
C SER A 41 4.27 7.48 -7.61
N LEU A 42 5.45 6.90 -7.83
CA LEU A 42 6.26 6.27 -6.79
C LEU A 42 7.54 7.06 -6.60
N GLN A 43 8.02 7.13 -5.36
CA GLN A 43 9.31 7.74 -5.05
C GLN A 43 10.06 6.89 -4.03
N ARG A 44 11.34 6.64 -4.32
CA ARG A 44 12.31 6.07 -3.38
C ARG A 44 13.05 7.23 -2.71
N HIS A 45 13.10 7.23 -1.38
CA HIS A 45 13.80 8.27 -0.63
C HIS A 45 15.28 7.94 -0.38
N HIS A 46 15.69 6.70 -0.62
CA HIS A 46 17.08 6.26 -0.49
C HIS A 46 17.46 5.23 -1.57
N PRO A 47 18.69 5.26 -2.13
CA PRO A 47 19.09 4.32 -3.20
C PRO A 47 19.10 2.85 -2.80
N GLN A 48 19.29 2.55 -1.51
CA GLN A 48 19.33 1.18 -0.98
C GLN A 48 17.94 0.58 -0.69
N VAL A 49 16.86 1.34 -0.94
CA VAL A 49 15.49 0.85 -0.78
C VAL A 49 15.29 -0.39 -1.64
N GLN A 50 14.89 -1.48 -1.00
CA GLN A 50 14.65 -2.76 -1.65
C GLN A 50 13.24 -2.82 -2.25
N PRO A 51 13.01 -3.59 -3.33
CA PRO A 51 11.69 -3.70 -3.95
C PRO A 51 10.56 -4.12 -3.00
N PHE A 52 10.86 -4.95 -1.98
CA PHE A 52 9.88 -5.38 -0.99
C PHE A 52 9.34 -4.24 -0.10
N GLU A 53 9.96 -3.06 -0.09
CA GLU A 53 9.40 -1.90 0.62
C GLU A 53 8.11 -1.38 -0.06
N PHE A 54 7.97 -1.56 -1.39
CA PHE A 54 6.69 -1.30 -2.07
C PHE A 54 5.61 -2.31 -1.68
N VAL A 55 6.00 -3.56 -1.41
CA VAL A 55 5.09 -4.57 -0.84
C VAL A 55 4.60 -4.11 0.52
N ARG A 56 5.51 -3.71 1.43
CA ARG A 56 5.11 -3.18 2.75
C ARG A 56 4.19 -1.98 2.63
N LEU A 57 4.49 -1.04 1.74
CA LEU A 57 3.64 0.13 1.48
C LEU A 57 2.22 -0.30 1.09
N LEU A 58 2.06 -1.22 0.13
CA LEU A 58 0.74 -1.71 -0.29
C LEU A 58 0.00 -2.42 0.85
N LEU A 59 0.66 -3.32 1.58
CA LEU A 59 0.03 -4.06 2.69
C LEU A 59 -0.52 -3.12 3.77
N HIS A 60 0.29 -2.13 4.17
CA HIS A 60 -0.14 -1.15 5.17
C HIS A 60 -1.21 -0.22 4.62
N TYR A 61 -1.13 0.16 3.34
CA TYR A 61 -2.13 1.04 2.73
C TYR A 61 -3.49 0.32 2.62
N TYR A 62 -3.49 -0.94 2.22
CA TYR A 62 -4.68 -1.78 2.21
C TYR A 62 -5.31 -1.88 3.61
N ALA A 63 -4.52 -2.19 4.65
CA ALA A 63 -5.02 -2.21 6.03
C ALA A 63 -5.57 -0.83 6.47
N ARG A 64 -4.91 0.26 6.05
CA ARG A 64 -5.34 1.63 6.35
C ARG A 64 -6.67 1.97 5.69
N VAL A 65 -6.86 1.61 4.42
CA VAL A 65 -8.13 1.82 3.71
C VAL A 65 -9.25 1.05 4.40
N LEU A 66 -9.04 -0.21 4.75
CA LEU A 66 -10.04 -1.00 5.47
C LEU A 66 -10.41 -0.39 6.83
N PHE A 67 -9.42 0.09 7.57
CA PHE A 67 -9.63 0.71 8.88
C PHE A 67 -10.44 2.02 8.81
N LEU A 68 -10.40 2.74 7.69
CA LEU A 68 -11.15 3.99 7.51
C LEU A 68 -12.65 3.78 7.29
N PHE A 69 -13.08 2.55 7.00
CA PHE A 69 -14.50 2.25 6.90
C PHE A 69 -15.15 2.20 8.29
N ASP A 70 -16.08 3.12 8.51
CA ASP A 70 -16.82 3.25 9.76
C ASP A 70 -17.62 1.98 10.05
N PRO A 71 -17.33 1.24 11.15
CA PRO A 71 -18.07 0.04 11.52
C PRO A 71 -19.51 0.32 11.98
N SER A 72 -19.93 1.58 12.09
CA SER A 72 -21.32 1.96 12.37
C SER A 72 -22.15 2.22 11.10
N ASP A 73 -21.51 2.39 9.92
CA ASP A 73 -22.21 2.55 8.63
C ASP A 73 -22.19 1.22 7.84
N ALA A 74 -23.37 0.61 7.67
CA ALA A 74 -23.52 -0.65 6.95
C ALA A 74 -23.01 -0.60 5.50
N ARG A 75 -23.09 0.56 4.83
CA ARG A 75 -22.57 0.73 3.46
C ARG A 75 -21.04 0.71 3.46
N MET A 76 -20.41 1.35 4.43
CA MET A 76 -18.95 1.33 4.58
C MET A 76 -18.44 -0.08 4.89
N ILE A 77 -19.14 -0.84 5.74
CA ILE A 77 -18.83 -2.26 5.98
C ILE A 77 -18.95 -3.07 4.69
N GLN A 78 -19.98 -2.84 3.89
CA GLN A 78 -20.15 -3.52 2.60
C GLN A 78 -18.99 -3.20 1.64
N SER A 79 -18.57 -1.94 1.55
CA SER A 79 -17.40 -1.53 0.76
C SER A 79 -16.11 -2.17 1.27
N ALA A 80 -15.91 -2.26 2.59
CA ALA A 80 -14.76 -2.93 3.19
C ALA A 80 -14.72 -4.42 2.81
N ARG A 81 -15.85 -5.12 2.94
CA ARG A 81 -15.99 -6.53 2.53
C ARG A 81 -15.76 -6.70 1.03
N GLY A 82 -16.31 -5.80 0.22
CA GLY A 82 -16.11 -5.77 -1.22
C GLY A 82 -14.63 -5.63 -1.59
N LEU A 83 -13.89 -4.76 -0.89
CA LEU A 83 -12.43 -4.64 -1.09
C LEU A 83 -11.68 -5.91 -0.67
N VAL A 84 -12.03 -6.55 0.44
CA VAL A 84 -11.42 -7.84 0.84
C VAL A 84 -11.67 -8.92 -0.22
N ASP A 85 -12.90 -9.03 -0.70
CA ASP A 85 -13.27 -9.99 -1.75
C ASP A 85 -12.54 -9.68 -3.08
N LEU A 86 -12.42 -8.40 -3.44
CA LEU A 86 -11.67 -7.95 -4.61
C LEU A 86 -10.20 -8.36 -4.53
N MET A 87 -9.53 -8.07 -3.42
CA MET A 87 -8.14 -8.46 -3.20
C MET A 87 -8.00 -9.99 -3.20
N ARG A 88 -8.96 -10.73 -2.65
CA ARG A 88 -8.96 -12.20 -2.74
C ARG A 88 -9.08 -12.70 -4.17
N ILE A 89 -9.93 -12.09 -5.01
CA ILE A 89 -10.08 -12.47 -6.42
C ILE A 89 -8.77 -12.22 -7.18
N ILE A 90 -8.15 -11.06 -7.01
CA ILE A 90 -6.86 -10.71 -7.63
C ILE A 90 -5.78 -11.73 -7.28
N PHE A 91 -5.72 -12.14 -6.01
CA PHE A 91 -4.73 -13.09 -5.48
C PHE A 91 -5.19 -14.56 -5.47
N SER A 92 -6.36 -14.88 -6.05
CA SER A 92 -6.82 -16.27 -6.22
C SER A 92 -5.89 -17.09 -7.12
N ARG A 93 -5.14 -16.39 -7.97
CA ARG A 93 -3.99 -16.86 -8.72
C ARG A 93 -2.82 -15.96 -8.38
N LYS A 94 -1.59 -16.51 -8.46
CA LYS A 94 -0.39 -15.70 -8.24
C LYS A 94 -0.38 -14.49 -9.20
N VAL A 95 -0.09 -13.31 -8.67
CA VAL A 95 0.24 -12.12 -9.47
C VAL A 95 1.73 -12.14 -9.81
N ASP A 96 2.09 -11.47 -10.89
CA ASP A 96 3.46 -11.26 -11.36
C ASP A 96 3.59 -9.83 -11.93
N ALA A 97 4.78 -9.48 -12.44
CA ALA A 97 5.08 -8.14 -12.93
C ALA A 97 4.20 -7.69 -14.12
N GLU A 98 3.62 -8.63 -14.87
CA GLU A 98 2.83 -8.38 -16.09
C GLU A 98 1.32 -8.51 -15.84
N CYS A 99 0.91 -8.82 -14.61
CA CYS A 99 -0.47 -9.08 -14.27
C CYS A 99 -1.34 -7.83 -14.43
N SER A 100 -2.30 -7.86 -15.37
CA SER A 100 -3.40 -6.90 -15.42
C SER A 100 -4.37 -7.13 -14.26
N VAL A 101 -4.22 -6.35 -13.20
CA VAL A 101 -5.04 -6.43 -11.99
C VAL A 101 -6.49 -6.05 -12.29
N SER A 102 -6.71 -4.94 -13.00
CA SER A 102 -8.02 -4.47 -13.45
C SER A 102 -8.82 -5.54 -14.20
N GLN A 103 -8.20 -6.22 -15.16
CA GLN A 103 -8.82 -7.30 -15.92
C GLN A 103 -9.14 -8.50 -15.02
N ARG A 104 -8.20 -8.92 -14.17
CA ARG A 104 -8.37 -10.07 -13.28
C ARG A 104 -9.49 -9.86 -12.26
N ALA A 105 -9.61 -8.63 -11.77
CA ALA A 105 -10.66 -8.23 -10.84
C ALA A 105 -12.01 -7.96 -11.51
N GLY A 106 -12.08 -7.87 -12.84
CA GLY A 106 -13.30 -7.50 -13.57
C GLY A 106 -13.73 -6.05 -13.32
N ILE A 107 -12.78 -5.13 -13.08
CA ILE A 107 -13.03 -3.72 -12.70
C ILE A 107 -12.58 -2.73 -13.78
N GLN A 108 -12.42 -3.16 -15.02
CA GLN A 108 -11.94 -2.32 -16.13
C GLN A 108 -12.82 -1.08 -16.40
N GLY A 109 -14.12 -1.14 -16.07
CA GLY A 109 -15.03 0.01 -16.15
C GLY A 109 -15.00 0.95 -14.94
N ASN A 110 -14.33 0.54 -13.86
CA ASN A 110 -14.33 1.23 -12.56
C ASN A 110 -12.93 1.70 -12.15
N MET A 111 -11.92 1.41 -12.98
CA MET A 111 -10.54 1.73 -12.73
C MET A 111 -9.75 1.70 -14.04
N THR A 112 -9.25 2.86 -14.47
CA THR A 112 -8.32 2.98 -15.60
C THR A 112 -7.03 3.62 -15.13
N LEU A 113 -5.90 2.94 -15.31
CA LEU A 113 -4.58 3.53 -15.03
C LEU A 113 -4.14 4.43 -16.19
N LEU A 114 -3.77 5.66 -15.87
CA LEU A 114 -3.20 6.61 -16.80
C LEU A 114 -1.68 6.46 -16.85
N SER A 115 -1.11 6.53 -18.05
CA SER A 115 0.33 6.46 -18.28
C SER A 115 1.08 7.76 -17.97
N SER A 116 0.36 8.88 -17.83
CA SER A 116 0.94 10.21 -17.59
C SER A 116 0.11 11.02 -16.61
N GLU A 117 0.77 11.98 -15.95
CA GLU A 117 0.12 12.85 -14.97
C GLU A 117 -0.98 13.68 -15.66
N PRO A 118 -2.22 13.67 -15.14
CA PRO A 118 -3.30 14.45 -15.73
C PRO A 118 -3.03 15.96 -15.59
N GLN A 119 -3.35 16.73 -16.63
CA GLN A 119 -3.13 18.19 -16.64
C GLN A 119 -3.90 18.91 -15.52
N LYS A 120 -5.10 18.43 -15.21
CA LYS A 120 -5.82 18.80 -14.00
C LYS A 120 -5.43 17.81 -12.91
N LYS A 121 -4.66 18.27 -11.92
CA LYS A 121 -4.36 17.46 -10.74
C LYS A 121 -5.68 17.16 -10.03
N GLY A 122 -6.08 15.91 -10.07
CA GLY A 122 -7.22 15.41 -9.31
C GLY A 122 -6.91 15.37 -7.80
N ARG A 123 -7.78 14.70 -7.05
CA ARG A 123 -7.57 14.48 -5.62
C ARG A 123 -6.43 13.49 -5.44
N ALA A 124 -5.43 13.83 -4.64
CA ALA A 124 -4.26 12.99 -4.45
C ALA A 124 -4.27 12.34 -3.06
N ILE A 125 -4.34 11.01 -3.02
CA ILE A 125 -4.05 10.24 -1.82
C ILE A 125 -2.53 10.12 -1.70
N SER A 126 -1.97 10.68 -0.64
CA SER A 126 -0.52 10.69 -0.43
C SER A 126 -0.15 9.71 0.67
N MET A 127 0.79 8.81 0.39
CA MET A 127 1.24 7.82 1.35
C MET A 127 2.77 7.76 1.43
N THR A 128 3.30 7.66 2.65
CA THR A 128 4.74 7.54 2.91
C THR A 128 4.97 6.48 3.97
N LEU A 129 5.78 5.48 3.63
CA LEU A 129 6.24 4.45 4.55
C LEU A 129 7.53 4.93 5.22
N TYR A 130 7.51 4.96 6.55
CA TYR A 130 8.65 5.30 7.39
C TYR A 130 9.19 4.06 8.08
N TYR A 131 10.51 3.95 8.11
CA TYR A 131 11.23 2.99 8.94
C TYR A 131 11.32 3.51 10.37
N LEU A 132 10.90 2.70 11.33
CA LEU A 132 11.02 2.99 12.76
C LEU A 132 12.14 2.19 13.41
N SER A 133 12.21 0.89 13.11
CA SER A 133 13.22 -0.06 13.60
C SER A 133 13.20 -1.33 12.75
N ARG A 134 14.10 -2.30 13.03
CA ARG A 134 14.36 -3.51 12.22
C ARG A 134 13.11 -4.15 11.62
N ASP A 135 12.06 -4.26 12.44
CA ASP A 135 10.83 -4.97 12.07
C ASP A 135 9.58 -4.08 12.15
N LYS A 136 9.75 -2.77 12.35
CA LYS A 136 8.64 -1.83 12.50
C LYS A 136 8.72 -0.73 11.45
N VAL A 137 7.62 -0.60 10.72
CA VAL A 137 7.37 0.48 9.79
C VAL A 137 6.11 1.23 10.22
N TYR A 138 5.98 2.46 9.75
CA TYR A 138 4.80 3.29 9.97
C TYR A 138 4.35 3.87 8.64
N LEU A 139 3.07 3.72 8.31
CA LEU A 139 2.48 4.36 7.14
C LEU A 139 1.80 5.67 7.57
N LYS A 140 2.29 6.79 7.05
CA LYS A 140 1.52 8.02 6.99
C LYS A 140 0.71 8.02 5.71
N ALA A 141 -0.61 8.13 5.79
CA ALA A 141 -1.48 8.27 4.64
C ALA A 141 -2.43 9.45 4.85
N ASP A 142 -2.48 10.34 3.85
CA ASP A 142 -3.38 11.47 3.76
C ASP A 142 -4.39 11.18 2.64
N ILE A 143 -5.65 10.96 3.03
CA ILE A 143 -6.76 10.68 2.12
C ILE A 143 -7.66 11.92 2.13
N PRO A 144 -7.85 12.59 0.98
CA PRO A 144 -8.70 13.77 0.89
C PRO A 144 -10.12 13.48 1.37
N ARG A 145 -10.72 14.40 2.14
CA ARG A 145 -12.08 14.23 2.70
C ARG A 145 -13.15 14.15 1.61
N GLU A 146 -12.87 14.75 0.46
CA GLU A 146 -13.75 14.82 -0.69
C GLU A 146 -13.59 13.61 -1.63
N ALA A 147 -12.70 12.66 -1.32
CA ALA A 147 -12.58 11.42 -2.06
C ALA A 147 -13.82 10.55 -1.81
N SER A 148 -14.42 10.03 -2.88
CA SER A 148 -15.54 9.10 -2.73
C SER A 148 -15.05 7.76 -2.19
N VAL A 149 -15.97 6.99 -1.59
CA VAL A 149 -15.68 5.62 -1.12
C VAL A 149 -15.08 4.77 -2.24
N ASP A 150 -15.66 4.82 -3.44
CA ASP A 150 -15.18 4.06 -4.59
C ASP A 150 -13.78 4.50 -5.02
N GLN A 151 -13.50 5.81 -4.99
CA GLN A 151 -12.15 6.33 -5.29
C GLN A 151 -11.11 5.76 -4.32
N VAL A 152 -11.46 5.66 -3.03
CA VAL A 152 -10.58 5.08 -2.02
C VAL A 152 -10.47 3.56 -2.19
N VAL A 153 -11.56 2.84 -2.45
CA VAL A 153 -11.56 1.38 -2.68
C VAL A 153 -10.66 1.01 -3.86
N TYR A 154 -10.88 1.63 -5.03
CA TYR A 154 -10.15 1.29 -6.25
C TYR A 154 -8.73 1.85 -6.29
N SER A 155 -8.37 2.78 -5.39
CA SER A 155 -6.97 3.21 -5.24
C SER A 155 -6.03 2.08 -4.81
N VAL A 156 -6.53 1.06 -4.09
CA VAL A 156 -5.74 -0.10 -3.64
C VAL A 156 -5.34 -1.01 -4.81
N PRO A 157 -6.26 -1.54 -5.64
CA PRO A 157 -5.89 -2.32 -6.82
C PRO A 157 -5.14 -1.48 -7.85
N ALA A 158 -5.42 -0.18 -7.98
CA ALA A 158 -4.65 0.71 -8.85
C ALA A 158 -3.17 0.76 -8.40
N LEU A 159 -2.93 0.97 -7.10
CA LEU A 159 -1.59 0.95 -6.53
C LEU A 159 -0.92 -0.40 -6.73
N LEU A 160 -1.63 -1.51 -6.50
CA LEU A 160 -1.10 -2.84 -6.75
C LEU A 160 -0.62 -2.98 -8.20
N GLU A 161 -1.48 -2.67 -9.17
CA GLU A 161 -1.15 -2.79 -10.60
C GLU A 161 0.08 -1.95 -10.97
N HIS A 162 0.20 -0.75 -10.40
CA HIS A 162 1.34 0.13 -10.66
C HIS A 162 2.64 -0.31 -9.97
N ILE A 163 2.60 -0.98 -8.81
CA ILE A 163 3.84 -1.45 -8.15
C ILE A 163 4.38 -2.75 -8.73
N LEU A 164 3.56 -3.58 -9.41
CA LEU A 164 3.98 -4.90 -9.88
C LEU A 164 5.24 -4.87 -10.76
N PRO A 165 5.40 -3.93 -11.72
CA PRO A 165 6.62 -3.82 -12.51
C PRO A 165 7.88 -3.43 -11.72
N GLU A 166 7.72 -2.86 -10.53
CA GLU A 166 8.84 -2.48 -9.64
C GLU A 166 9.36 -3.65 -8.80
N LEU A 167 8.65 -4.78 -8.79
CA LEU A 167 8.97 -5.93 -7.96
C LEU A 167 9.83 -6.95 -8.71
N ASP A 168 10.90 -7.42 -8.04
CA ASP A 168 11.63 -8.60 -8.48
C ASP A 168 10.85 -9.90 -8.15
N GLY A 169 11.26 -11.03 -8.73
CA GLY A 169 10.57 -12.31 -8.52
C GLY A 169 10.48 -12.73 -7.04
N ARG A 170 11.46 -12.33 -6.22
CA ARG A 170 11.42 -12.56 -4.77
C ARG A 170 10.32 -11.72 -4.10
N SER A 171 10.25 -10.44 -4.42
CA SER A 171 9.26 -9.52 -3.87
C SER A 171 7.85 -9.85 -4.34
N VAL A 172 7.68 -10.36 -5.55
CA VAL A 172 6.41 -10.93 -6.04
C VAL A 172 5.97 -12.12 -5.18
N ASN A 173 6.89 -13.03 -4.82
CA ASN A 173 6.55 -14.15 -3.93
C ASN A 173 6.16 -13.66 -2.52
N VAL A 174 6.90 -12.68 -1.99
CA VAL A 174 6.57 -12.03 -0.70
C VAL A 174 5.17 -11.41 -0.76
N LEU A 175 4.87 -10.66 -1.82
CA LEU A 175 3.56 -10.02 -2.02
C LEU A 175 2.42 -11.05 -2.04
N ASN A 176 2.54 -12.09 -2.87
CA ASN A 176 1.51 -13.12 -3.00
C ASN A 176 1.24 -13.82 -1.66
N TYR A 177 2.30 -14.18 -0.93
CA TYR A 177 2.15 -14.84 0.36
C TYR A 177 1.56 -13.90 1.42
N ALA A 178 2.09 -12.69 1.54
CA ALA A 178 1.64 -11.73 2.54
C ALA A 178 0.17 -11.33 2.31
N MET A 179 -0.24 -11.06 1.06
CA MET A 179 -1.64 -10.76 0.74
C MET A 179 -2.56 -11.94 1.06
N GLY A 180 -2.15 -13.17 0.77
CA GLY A 180 -2.88 -14.37 1.18
C GLY A 180 -3.09 -14.43 2.69
N ARG A 181 -2.03 -14.17 3.47
CA ARG A 181 -2.09 -14.14 4.95
C ARG A 181 -3.00 -13.04 5.49
N MET A 182 -2.96 -11.83 4.91
CA MET A 182 -3.86 -10.74 5.31
C MET A 182 -5.32 -11.10 5.03
N ASN A 183 -5.63 -11.67 3.86
CA ASN A 183 -6.99 -12.05 3.51
C ASN A 183 -7.52 -13.17 4.42
N GLU A 184 -6.71 -14.17 4.74
CA GLU A 184 -7.09 -15.21 5.71
C GLU A 184 -7.27 -14.66 7.13
N ALA A 185 -6.46 -13.67 7.55
CA ALA A 185 -6.64 -13.01 8.85
C ALA A 185 -8.00 -12.30 8.95
N TYR A 186 -8.39 -11.54 7.93
CA TYR A 186 -9.70 -10.86 7.91
C TYR A 186 -10.86 -11.85 7.79
N LYS A 187 -10.74 -12.88 6.95
CA LYS A 187 -11.74 -13.95 6.83
C LYS A 187 -11.90 -14.76 8.12
N GLY A 188 -10.81 -14.94 8.85
CA GLY A 188 -10.76 -15.61 10.16
C GLY A 188 -11.35 -14.78 11.30
N GLY A 189 -11.92 -13.61 11.02
CA GLY A 189 -12.67 -12.80 11.99
C GLY A 189 -11.86 -11.70 12.68
N ARG A 190 -10.59 -11.48 12.30
CA ARG A 190 -9.85 -10.30 12.81
C ARG A 190 -10.47 -9.04 12.22
N SER A 191 -10.96 -8.16 13.09
CA SER A 191 -11.65 -6.93 12.70
C SER A 191 -10.69 -5.93 12.04
N PHE A 192 -11.07 -5.40 10.88
CA PHE A 192 -10.32 -4.33 10.21
C PHE A 192 -10.47 -2.96 10.88
N SER A 193 -11.48 -2.76 11.73
CA SER A 193 -11.74 -1.50 12.44
C SER A 193 -11.01 -1.40 13.78
N GLU A 194 -10.31 -2.46 14.22
CA GLU A 194 -9.51 -2.44 15.43
C GLU A 194 -8.15 -1.78 15.17
N LEU A 195 -7.81 -0.77 15.98
CA LEU A 195 -6.54 -0.04 15.88
C LEU A 195 -5.32 -0.96 15.98
N ARG A 196 -5.43 -2.01 16.79
CA ARG A 196 -4.39 -3.03 16.95
C ARG A 196 -4.12 -3.74 15.61
N ASN A 197 -5.18 -4.22 14.96
CA ASN A 197 -5.12 -4.97 13.70
C ASN A 197 -4.63 -4.14 12.52
N LEU A 198 -4.88 -2.82 12.50
CA LEU A 198 -4.35 -1.89 11.50
C LEU A 198 -2.82 -2.00 11.36
N SER A 199 -2.12 -2.19 12.47
CA SER A 199 -0.65 -2.26 12.48
C SER A 199 -0.12 -3.70 12.50
N GLU A 200 -0.78 -4.61 13.21
CA GLU A 200 -0.27 -5.98 13.42
C GLU A 200 -0.41 -6.87 12.18
N ILE A 201 -1.59 -6.89 11.54
CA ILE A 201 -1.87 -7.77 10.40
C ILE A 201 -0.89 -7.57 9.23
N PRO A 202 -0.65 -6.35 8.72
CA PRO A 202 0.29 -6.16 7.62
C PRO A 202 1.74 -6.52 8.01
N VAL A 203 2.13 -6.28 9.26
CA VAL A 203 3.48 -6.62 9.77
C VAL A 203 3.67 -8.12 9.88
N GLU A 204 2.75 -8.83 10.53
CA GLU A 204 2.78 -10.29 10.68
C GLU A 204 2.78 -11.00 9.32
N ALA A 205 1.92 -10.54 8.39
CA ALA A 205 1.84 -11.09 7.05
C ALA A 205 3.15 -10.90 6.27
N PHE A 206 3.73 -9.70 6.34
CA PHE A 206 5.02 -9.42 5.70
C PHE A 206 6.15 -10.25 6.31
N GLN A 207 6.25 -10.32 7.64
CA GLN A 207 7.32 -11.05 8.32
C GLN A 207 7.27 -12.55 8.00
N ALA A 208 6.08 -13.15 8.02
CA ALA A 208 5.90 -14.56 7.63
C ALA A 208 6.35 -14.80 6.18
N ALA A 209 6.01 -13.90 5.26
CA ALA A 209 6.45 -13.98 3.86
C ALA A 209 7.97 -13.79 3.72
N ALA A 210 8.55 -12.82 4.43
CA ALA A 210 9.98 -12.51 4.39
C ALA A 210 10.84 -13.62 5.01
N GLN A 211 10.33 -14.38 5.97
CA GLN A 211 11.03 -15.56 6.47
C GLN A 211 11.14 -16.66 5.43
N LEU A 212 10.09 -16.85 4.61
CA LEU A 212 10.06 -17.89 3.58
C LEU A 212 10.82 -17.51 2.30
N PHE A 213 10.76 -16.23 1.92
CA PHE A 213 11.29 -15.78 0.61
C PHE A 213 12.39 -14.72 0.74
N GLY A 214 12.55 -14.10 1.90
CA GLY A 214 13.45 -12.96 2.13
C GLY A 214 14.84 -13.31 2.64
N GLN A 215 15.15 -14.57 2.95
CA GLN A 215 16.54 -14.96 3.21
C GLN A 215 17.32 -15.00 1.88
N PRO A 216 18.47 -14.31 1.74
CA PRO A 216 19.46 -14.73 0.75
C PRO A 216 19.86 -16.19 1.04
N PRO A 217 20.22 -17.00 0.03
CA PRO A 217 20.73 -18.34 0.28
C PRO A 217 21.86 -18.25 1.31
N SER A 218 21.77 -19.04 2.38
CA SER A 218 22.83 -19.19 3.35
C SER A 218 24.08 -19.64 2.61
N SER A 219 25.08 -18.77 2.56
CA SER A 219 26.42 -19.07 2.03
C SER A 219 27.21 -19.95 3.00
N HIS A 220 26.60 -21.06 3.41
CA HIS A 220 27.22 -22.13 4.15
C HIS A 220 26.77 -23.45 3.55
N GLU A 221 27.23 -23.72 2.33
CA GLU A 221 27.54 -25.05 1.83
C GLU A 221 28.66 -24.83 0.80
N ARG A 222 29.89 -24.84 1.32
CA ARG A 222 31.10 -25.16 0.53
C ARG A 222 31.28 -26.65 0.57
#